data_AF-A0A914Q8B1-F1
#
_entry.id   AF-A0A914Q8B1-F1
#
_cell.length_a   1.000
_cell.length_b   1.000
_cell.length_c   1.000
_cell.angle_alpha   90.00
_cell.angle_beta   90.00
_cell.angle_gamma   90.00
#
_symmetry.space_group_name_H-M   'P 1'
#
loop_
_entity.id
_entity.type
_entity.pdbx_description
1 polymer ?
#
loop_
_entity_poly.entity_id
_entity_poly.type
_entity_poly.pdbx_seq_one_letter_code
_entity_poly.pdbx_strand_id
1 'polypeptide(L)'
;MDIASFLLQYKADPNAESRAGFTPLHLASEEGHREMAALLMENGSNSNAPAKNGLTPMHLCAQEDRVEVAQELLRNGADVNAATKAGYTPLHVACHFGQMNMTGQTPLSIAQRLGYVSVVETLKTVTETTVVTETTTVTEERYKPHNPEGMNETMFSDSEEEPDDNQAHTAEHAKDFNESITQGLKDSATIHLIHTGEQGTSNPIDNVDMNLDEVIKRAQNQPVTTAMPDSSFLDNGHDDNVVITHDEVRPSFLISFLVDARGGAMRGCRHSGVRVIIPPRKAAAPMRITCRYLRKEKLAHPPPLSEGEALASRVLEMGPHNAKFLGPVILEVPHFASLRGREREIVILRSDDGQHWKEHQLEATEDAVQEVLNESFDTTELQQLDDLHTSRITRILTNDFPMYFAVVTRIRQEVHCVGPEGGVILSSVVSRVQGIFPDGSLTKTIKVSLQSQHVPQEIVAKLHGNRVAVSPIVTVEPRRRKFHKPITLCIPLPQSTQSGMINRYQTNQPGSEPPTLRLLCSITGGSSPAQWEDITGTTQLTFTGEDVSFTTTVSARFWLMDTQTPRNAAAMAQEVYNEAIADNFVFSV
;
A
#
# COMPACT_ATOMS: atom_id res chain seq x y z
N MET A 1 -1.35 7.31 32.83
CA MET A 1 -0.80 8.35 33.73
C MET A 1 -1.17 8.09 35.19
N ASP A 2 -2.45 7.96 35.54
CA ASP A 2 -2.90 7.86 36.95
C ASP A 2 -2.23 6.75 37.78
N ILE A 3 -2.08 5.54 37.21
CA ILE A 3 -1.43 4.42 37.88
C ILE A 3 0.07 4.70 38.12
N ALA A 4 0.75 5.32 37.16
CA ALA A 4 2.18 5.63 37.28
C ALA A 4 2.41 6.69 38.36
N SER A 5 1.59 7.75 38.39
CA SER A 5 1.63 8.77 39.45
C SER A 5 1.38 8.18 40.83
N PHE A 6 0.42 7.26 40.95
CA PHE A 6 0.16 6.54 42.20
C PHE A 6 1.38 5.71 42.63
N LEU A 7 1.98 4.92 41.74
CA LEU A 7 3.16 4.09 42.07
C LEU A 7 4.36 4.94 42.50
N LEU A 8 4.63 6.06 41.81
CA LEU A 8 5.71 6.98 42.16
C LEU A 8 5.47 7.66 43.52
N GLN A 9 4.21 8.00 43.85
CA GLN A 9 3.84 8.53 45.17
C GLN A 9 4.17 7.53 46.31
N TYR A 10 4.06 6.23 46.04
CA TYR A 10 4.45 5.17 46.97
C TYR A 10 5.92 4.74 46.83
N LYS A 11 6.78 5.62 46.28
CA LYS A 11 8.23 5.43 46.15
C LYS A 11 8.65 4.24 45.27
N ALA A 12 7.87 3.92 44.24
CA ALA A 12 8.36 3.05 43.18
C ALA A 12 9.62 3.65 42.54
N ASP A 13 10.63 2.83 42.28
CA ASP A 13 11.89 3.29 41.70
C ASP A 13 11.71 3.64 40.22
N PRO A 14 11.86 4.92 39.82
CA PRO A 14 11.75 5.35 38.42
C PRO A 14 12.92 4.88 37.55
N ASN A 15 13.97 4.32 38.15
CA ASN A 15 15.15 3.77 37.48
C ASN A 15 15.19 2.24 37.52
N ALA A 16 14.09 1.57 37.91
CA ALA A 16 14.03 0.12 37.94
C ALA A 16 14.36 -0.48 36.56
N GLU A 17 15.39 -1.31 36.49
CA GLU A 17 15.84 -1.90 35.23
C GLU A 17 15.20 -3.26 34.95
N SER A 18 14.81 -3.50 33.70
CA SER A 18 14.41 -4.82 33.22
C SER A 18 15.63 -5.77 33.13
N ARG A 19 15.39 -7.05 32.81
CA ARG A 19 16.48 -8.01 32.56
C ARG A 19 17.44 -7.58 31.45
N ALA A 20 17.01 -6.72 30.53
CA ALA A 20 17.83 -6.18 29.45
C ALA A 20 18.41 -4.78 29.78
N GLY A 21 18.19 -4.27 30.99
CA GLY A 21 18.72 -2.97 31.45
C GLY A 21 17.84 -1.77 31.06
N PHE A 22 16.62 -2.00 30.55
CA PHE A 22 15.72 -0.90 30.19
C PHE A 22 14.98 -0.37 31.42
N THR A 23 15.02 0.94 31.61
CA THR A 23 14.25 1.66 32.64
C THR A 23 12.86 2.07 32.13
N PRO A 24 11.92 2.47 33.01
CA PRO A 24 10.63 3.03 32.59
C PRO A 24 10.77 4.20 31.59
N LEU A 25 11.83 5.00 31.71
CA LEU A 25 12.09 6.12 30.80
C LEU A 25 12.48 5.66 29.39
N HIS A 26 13.15 4.51 29.24
CA HIS A 26 13.41 3.94 27.92
C HIS A 26 12.10 3.58 27.20
N LEU A 27 11.19 2.92 27.91
CA LEU A 27 9.90 2.51 27.36
C LEU A 27 9.04 3.71 26.99
N ALA A 28 9.01 4.74 27.84
CA ALA A 28 8.31 6.00 27.54
C ALA A 28 8.91 6.72 26.33
N SER A 29 10.22 6.56 26.10
CA SER A 29 10.97 7.19 25.00
C SER A 29 10.75 6.50 23.65
N GLU A 30 10.62 5.18 23.64
CA GLU A 30 10.28 4.37 22.46
C GLU A 30 8.83 4.62 22.00
N GLU A 31 7.89 4.58 22.93
CA GLU A 31 6.45 4.77 22.67
C GLU A 31 6.03 6.25 22.45
N GLY A 32 6.97 7.19 22.61
CA GLY A 32 6.72 8.62 22.38
C GLY A 32 5.84 9.31 23.44
N HIS A 33 5.75 8.76 24.64
CA HIS A 33 4.89 9.26 25.72
C HIS A 33 5.54 10.44 26.48
N ARG A 34 5.51 11.64 25.90
CA ARG A 34 6.13 12.86 26.47
C ARG A 34 5.75 13.13 27.92
N GLU A 35 4.47 13.07 28.24
CA GLU A 35 3.96 13.37 29.60
C GLU A 35 4.44 12.34 30.63
N MET A 36 4.56 11.08 30.23
CA MET A 36 5.09 10.02 31.08
C MET A 36 6.60 10.19 31.29
N ALA A 37 7.35 10.52 30.23
CA ALA A 37 8.78 10.79 30.32
C ALA A 37 9.06 11.99 31.25
N ALA A 38 8.27 13.06 31.12
CA ALA A 38 8.35 14.23 32.01
C ALA A 38 8.07 13.83 33.47
N LEU A 39 6.97 13.11 33.74
CA LEU A 39 6.63 12.64 35.09
C LEU A 39 7.75 11.78 35.70
N LEU A 40 8.35 10.88 34.93
CA LEU A 40 9.45 10.04 35.39
C LEU A 40 10.71 10.86 35.71
N MET A 41 11.05 11.84 34.86
CA MET A 41 12.19 12.73 35.10
C MET A 41 11.97 13.65 36.30
N GLU A 42 10.77 14.19 36.49
CA GLU A 42 10.38 14.96 37.68
C GLU A 42 10.55 14.15 38.98
N ASN A 43 10.38 12.83 38.91
CA ASN A 43 10.54 11.92 40.05
C ASN A 43 11.96 11.31 40.15
N GLY A 44 12.95 11.84 39.40
CA GLY A 44 14.36 11.45 39.54
C GLY A 44 14.81 10.31 38.62
N SER A 45 14.13 10.07 37.50
CA SER A 45 14.62 9.15 36.47
C SER A 45 15.89 9.69 35.80
N ASN A 46 16.86 8.81 35.56
CA ASN A 46 18.12 9.14 34.91
C ASN A 46 17.94 9.19 33.38
N SER A 47 18.02 10.39 32.82
CA SER A 47 17.91 10.67 31.38
C SER A 47 19.01 10.02 30.54
N ASN A 48 20.12 9.62 31.17
CA ASN A 48 21.27 8.97 30.55
C ASN A 48 21.46 7.51 30.98
N ALA A 49 20.43 6.87 31.52
CA ALA A 49 20.51 5.46 31.92
C ALA A 49 20.91 4.60 30.71
N PRO A 50 22.02 3.83 30.77
CA PRO A 50 22.41 2.94 29.69
C PRO A 50 21.78 1.55 29.88
N ALA A 51 21.08 1.05 28.86
CA ALA A 51 20.68 -0.34 28.78
C ALA A 51 21.89 -1.28 28.66
N LYS A 52 21.69 -2.59 28.70
CA LYS A 52 22.82 -3.56 28.66
C LYS A 52 23.64 -3.51 27.39
N ASN A 53 23.09 -3.06 26.26
CA ASN A 53 23.80 -2.82 25.01
C ASN A 53 24.37 -1.39 24.89
N GLY A 54 24.17 -0.55 25.92
CA GLY A 54 24.60 0.85 25.95
C GLY A 54 23.62 1.82 25.28
N LEU A 55 22.43 1.36 24.87
CA LEU A 55 21.38 2.28 24.40
C LEU A 55 20.92 3.17 25.54
N THR A 56 20.73 4.45 25.25
CA THR A 56 20.11 5.43 26.16
C THR A 56 18.68 5.72 25.70
N PRO A 57 17.83 6.35 26.53
CA PRO A 57 16.50 6.78 26.10
C PRO A 57 16.52 7.64 24.82
N MET A 58 17.56 8.46 24.64
CA MET A 58 17.77 9.28 23.43
C MET A 58 17.96 8.44 22.15
N HIS A 59 18.59 7.27 22.24
CA HIS A 59 18.74 6.36 21.08
C HIS A 59 17.40 5.79 20.64
N LEU A 60 16.51 5.47 21.59
CA LEU A 60 15.17 4.96 21.29
C LEU A 60 14.28 6.05 20.68
N CYS A 61 14.38 7.29 21.17
CA CYS A 61 13.71 8.41 20.50
C CYS A 61 14.20 8.63 19.07
N ALA A 62 15.51 8.47 18.83
CA ALA A 62 16.12 8.62 17.51
C ALA A 62 15.72 7.50 16.54
N GLN A 63 15.48 6.28 17.04
CA GLN A 63 15.01 5.14 16.24
C GLN A 63 13.55 5.34 15.77
N GLU A 64 12.68 5.77 16.69
CA GLU A 64 11.23 5.87 16.47
C GLU A 64 10.74 7.29 16.10
N ASP A 65 11.67 8.20 15.81
CA ASP A 65 11.41 9.62 15.45
C ASP A 65 10.54 10.39 16.47
N ARG A 66 10.81 10.20 17.77
CA ARG A 66 10.04 10.80 18.88
C ARG A 66 10.61 12.16 19.30
N VAL A 67 10.43 13.16 18.44
CA VAL A 67 11.01 14.51 18.61
C VAL A 67 10.58 15.18 19.91
N GLU A 68 9.32 15.03 20.33
CA GLU A 68 8.80 15.68 21.54
C GLU A 68 9.41 15.12 22.82
N VAL A 69 9.70 13.81 22.85
CA VAL A 69 10.37 13.17 23.99
C VAL A 69 11.86 13.49 23.99
N ALA A 70 12.50 13.50 22.82
CA ALA A 70 13.89 13.92 22.68
C ALA A 70 14.13 15.36 23.17
N GLN A 71 13.21 16.29 22.85
CA GLN A 71 13.26 17.66 23.38
C GLN A 71 13.17 17.69 24.91
N GLU A 72 12.31 16.86 25.50
CA GLU A 72 12.13 16.80 26.95
C GLU A 72 13.34 16.16 27.65
N LEU A 73 13.93 15.12 27.05
CA LEU A 73 15.18 14.51 27.51
C LEU A 73 16.34 15.52 27.48
N LEU A 74 16.47 16.31 26.40
CA LEU A 74 17.50 17.36 26.30
C LEU A 74 17.33 18.45 27.37
N ARG A 75 16.09 18.88 27.64
CA ARG A 75 15.79 19.84 28.72
C ARG A 75 16.24 19.32 30.09
N ASN A 76 16.19 18.00 30.29
CA ASN A 76 16.58 17.31 31.51
C ASN A 76 18.00 16.73 31.44
N GLY A 77 18.88 17.33 30.62
CA GLY A 77 20.32 17.04 30.63
C GLY A 77 20.74 15.71 30.00
N ALA A 78 19.93 15.14 29.10
CA ALA A 78 20.34 13.97 28.32
C ALA A 78 21.53 14.31 27.41
N ASP A 79 22.52 13.41 27.35
CA ASP A 79 23.66 13.50 26.47
C ASP A 79 23.28 13.08 25.05
N VAL A 80 23.29 14.06 24.15
CA VAL A 80 22.99 13.88 22.74
C VAL A 80 24.05 13.05 22.00
N ASN A 81 25.25 12.94 22.57
CA ASN A 81 26.39 12.22 21.98
C ASN A 81 26.73 10.94 22.73
N ALA A 82 25.84 10.44 23.59
CA ALA A 82 26.05 9.19 24.30
C ALA A 82 26.36 8.06 23.31
N ALA A 83 27.43 7.30 23.54
CA ALA A 83 27.81 6.20 22.67
C ALA A 83 27.33 4.86 23.25
N THR A 84 26.73 4.02 22.41
CA THR A 84 26.44 2.62 22.76
C THR A 84 27.73 1.83 22.94
N LYS A 85 27.63 0.57 23.40
CA LYS A 85 28.81 -0.31 23.49
C LYS A 85 29.48 -0.58 22.15
N ALA A 86 28.75 -0.43 21.05
CA ALA A 86 29.28 -0.53 19.70
C ALA A 86 29.76 0.83 19.14
N GLY A 87 29.71 1.92 19.92
CA GLY A 87 30.18 3.25 19.53
C GLY A 87 29.17 4.09 18.76
N TYR A 88 27.93 3.61 18.58
CA TYR A 88 26.88 4.38 17.89
C TYR A 88 26.33 5.48 18.76
N THR A 89 26.01 6.63 18.16
CA THR A 89 25.38 7.77 18.82
C THR A 89 23.91 7.82 18.41
N PRO A 90 23.05 8.58 19.11
CA PRO A 90 21.66 8.76 18.70
C PRO A 90 21.54 9.26 17.26
N LEU A 91 22.46 10.11 16.80
CA LEU A 91 22.48 10.59 15.41
C LEU A 91 22.77 9.47 14.40
N HIS A 92 23.69 8.55 14.71
CA HIS A 92 23.93 7.37 13.87
C HIS A 92 22.65 6.53 13.71
N VAL A 93 21.90 6.35 14.80
CA VAL A 93 20.62 5.62 14.80
C VAL A 93 19.57 6.38 13.98
N ALA A 94 19.40 7.69 14.20
CA ALA A 94 18.47 8.52 13.44
C ALA A 94 18.76 8.50 11.93
N CYS A 95 20.03 8.54 11.52
CA CYS A 95 20.39 8.46 10.11
C CYS A 95 20.08 7.08 9.50
N HIS A 96 20.25 6.00 10.26
CA HIS A 96 19.96 4.64 9.80
C HIS A 96 18.45 4.40 9.65
N PHE A 97 17.66 4.73 10.68
CA PHE A 97 16.22 4.50 10.70
C PHE A 97 15.42 5.59 9.97
N GLY A 98 15.95 6.81 9.89
CA GLY A 98 15.37 7.90 9.10
C GLY A 98 15.31 7.59 7.60
N GLN A 99 16.23 6.80 7.06
CA GLN A 99 16.18 6.33 5.66
C GLN A 99 15.09 5.26 5.43
N MET A 100 14.69 4.54 6.48
CA MET A 100 13.67 3.48 6.41
C MET A 100 12.25 4.03 6.62
N ASN A 101 12.09 5.04 7.48
CA ASN A 101 10.79 5.67 7.75
C ASN A 101 10.48 6.85 6.81
N MET A 102 11.49 7.59 6.33
CA MET A 102 11.30 8.58 5.26
C MET A 102 11.53 7.91 3.90
N THR A 103 10.45 7.40 3.31
CA THR A 103 10.25 7.18 1.87
C THR A 103 11.38 7.69 0.94
N GLY A 104 12.47 6.92 0.79
CA GLY A 104 13.46 7.07 -0.29
C GLY A 104 14.15 8.43 -0.47
N GLN A 105 14.17 9.32 0.53
CA GLN A 105 14.83 10.62 0.37
C GLN A 105 16.31 10.55 0.74
N THR A 106 17.16 10.52 -0.28
CA THR A 106 18.61 10.62 -0.13
C THR A 106 18.99 11.91 0.60
N PRO A 107 20.10 11.95 1.37
CA PRO A 107 20.57 13.16 2.05
C PRO A 107 20.70 14.38 1.11
N LEU A 108 21.00 14.13 -0.17
CA LEU A 108 21.05 15.13 -1.23
C LEU A 108 19.67 15.78 -1.50
N SER A 109 18.60 14.99 -1.53
CA SER A 109 17.24 15.49 -1.75
C SER A 109 16.73 16.37 -0.60
N ILE A 110 17.17 16.08 0.63
CA ILE A 110 16.84 16.85 1.82
C ILE A 110 17.62 18.18 1.81
N ALA A 111 18.92 18.15 1.47
CA ALA A 111 19.74 19.35 1.35
C ALA A 111 19.25 20.29 0.23
N GLN A 112 18.78 19.74 -0.90
CA GLN A 112 18.18 20.49 -2.00
C GLN A 112 16.84 21.11 -1.64
N ARG A 113 15.99 20.37 -0.92
CA ARG A 113 14.69 20.86 -0.44
C ARG A 113 14.82 21.97 0.60
N LEU A 114 15.85 21.93 1.44
CA LEU A 114 16.10 22.92 2.49
C LEU A 114 16.96 24.11 2.01
N GLY A 115 17.44 24.09 0.76
CA GLY A 115 18.17 25.21 0.17
C GLY A 115 19.58 25.43 0.72
N TYR A 116 20.21 24.41 1.32
CA TYR A 116 21.58 24.50 1.83
C TYR A 116 22.60 24.32 0.70
N VAL A 117 22.81 25.39 -0.07
CA VAL A 117 23.62 25.39 -1.30
C VAL A 117 25.02 24.79 -1.10
N SER A 118 25.70 25.11 0.01
CA SER A 118 27.05 24.58 0.30
C SER A 118 27.06 23.07 0.56
N VAL A 119 26.05 22.56 1.28
CA VAL A 119 25.91 21.14 1.59
C VAL A 119 25.50 20.35 0.34
N VAL A 120 24.63 20.93 -0.49
CA VAL A 120 24.25 20.37 -1.80
C VAL A 120 25.47 20.23 -2.71
N GLU A 121 26.33 21.25 -2.77
CA GLU A 121 27.53 21.21 -3.61
C GLU A 121 28.50 20.11 -3.16
N THR A 122 28.75 19.99 -1.85
CA THR A 122 29.58 18.92 -1.29
C THR A 122 28.99 17.51 -1.45
N LEU A 123 27.69 17.34 -1.21
CA LEU A 123 27.03 16.04 -1.33
C LEU A 123 26.91 15.61 -2.80
N LYS A 124 26.74 16.55 -3.73
CA LYS A 124 26.73 16.28 -5.16
C LYS A 124 28.07 15.74 -5.64
N THR A 125 29.19 16.32 -5.18
CA THR A 125 30.53 15.79 -5.46
C THR A 125 30.69 14.36 -4.91
N VAL A 126 30.26 14.08 -3.69
CA VAL A 126 30.39 12.74 -3.07
C VAL A 126 29.52 11.70 -3.78
N THR A 127 28.32 12.06 -4.25
CA THR A 127 27.43 11.14 -4.97
C THR A 127 27.83 10.91 -6.43
N GLU A 128 28.49 11.89 -7.09
CA GLU A 128 28.93 11.77 -8.49
C GLU A 128 30.33 11.13 -8.62
N THR A 129 31.13 11.04 -7.55
CA THR A 129 32.53 10.56 -7.63
C THR A 129 32.68 9.01 -7.62
N THR A 130 31.60 8.24 -7.48
CA THR A 130 31.67 6.75 -7.51
C THR A 130 31.47 6.11 -8.89
N VAL A 131 31.66 6.86 -9.97
CA VAL A 131 31.82 6.29 -11.33
C VAL A 131 32.97 6.98 -12.04
N VAL A 132 34.22 6.62 -11.72
CA VAL A 132 35.34 6.81 -12.66
C VAL A 132 36.29 5.62 -12.58
N THR A 133 36.21 4.79 -13.61
CA THR A 133 37.27 3.88 -14.06
C THR A 133 38.54 4.69 -14.32
N GLU A 134 39.65 4.21 -13.78
CA GLU A 134 41.00 4.77 -13.90
C GLU A 134 41.39 5.08 -15.36
N THR A 135 41.90 6.28 -15.66
CA THR A 135 43.11 6.42 -16.48
C THR A 135 43.82 7.76 -16.21
N THR A 136 45.11 7.63 -16.02
CA THR A 136 46.16 8.59 -15.63
C THR A 136 46.33 9.77 -16.59
N THR A 137 46.61 10.96 -16.04
CA THR A 137 47.03 12.16 -16.78
C THR A 137 48.54 12.15 -17.07
N VAL A 138 48.91 12.42 -18.33
CA VAL A 138 50.21 13.01 -18.68
C VAL A 138 49.95 14.20 -19.62
N THR A 139 50.76 15.21 -19.42
CA THR A 139 50.70 16.63 -19.81
C THR A 139 51.02 16.94 -21.29
N GLU A 140 50.55 18.13 -21.69
CA GLU A 140 51.17 19.13 -22.60
C GLU A 140 50.85 19.22 -24.12
N GLU A 141 50.50 20.47 -24.48
CA GLU A 141 50.76 21.28 -25.68
C GLU A 141 50.18 21.01 -27.10
N ARG A 142 49.46 22.06 -27.57
CA ARG A 142 49.36 22.68 -28.93
C ARG A 142 49.23 21.84 -30.23
N TYR A 143 48.27 22.34 -31.03
CA TYR A 143 48.27 22.56 -32.49
C TYR A 143 47.47 21.59 -33.42
N LYS A 144 46.33 22.12 -33.91
CA LYS A 144 45.66 22.10 -35.24
C LYS A 144 45.68 20.85 -36.19
N PRO A 145 44.67 20.75 -37.09
CA PRO A 145 44.02 19.49 -37.48
C PRO A 145 44.47 18.93 -38.84
N HIS A 146 44.35 17.62 -39.04
CA HIS A 146 44.22 17.01 -40.36
C HIS A 146 43.62 15.59 -40.29
N ASN A 147 42.59 15.33 -41.09
CA ASN A 147 42.19 14.00 -41.57
C ASN A 147 42.81 13.87 -42.97
N PRO A 148 43.26 12.70 -43.48
CA PRO A 148 42.31 11.66 -43.91
C PRO A 148 42.84 10.19 -44.00
N GLU A 149 41.89 9.29 -44.28
CA GLU A 149 41.98 8.06 -45.13
C GLU A 149 42.89 6.86 -44.78
N GLY A 150 42.27 5.66 -44.79
CA GLY A 150 42.72 4.57 -45.68
C GLY A 150 43.05 3.19 -45.10
N MET A 151 42.19 2.21 -45.42
CA MET A 151 42.47 0.81 -45.82
C MET A 151 42.87 -0.28 -44.80
N ASN A 152 42.06 -1.36 -44.82
CA ASN A 152 42.36 -2.82 -44.93
C ASN A 152 43.43 -3.43 -43.98
N GLU A 153 43.36 -4.67 -43.46
CA GLU A 153 42.72 -5.91 -43.92
C GLU A 153 42.77 -6.98 -42.80
N THR A 154 42.21 -8.13 -43.13
CA THR A 154 41.83 -9.33 -42.37
C THR A 154 42.95 -10.26 -41.81
N MET A 155 42.53 -11.12 -40.86
CA MET A 155 42.88 -12.57 -40.67
C MET A 155 43.79 -13.04 -39.50
N PHE A 156 43.14 -13.80 -38.59
CA PHE A 156 43.48 -15.10 -37.96
C PHE A 156 44.46 -15.29 -36.77
N SER A 157 43.99 -16.21 -35.89
CA SER A 157 44.66 -17.11 -34.90
C SER A 157 44.89 -16.55 -33.48
N ASP A 158 44.13 -16.97 -32.45
CA ASP A 158 44.10 -18.26 -31.71
C ASP A 158 45.18 -18.35 -30.63
N SER A 159 44.79 -18.21 -29.36
CA SER A 159 45.38 -18.81 -28.15
C SER A 159 44.55 -18.44 -26.91
N GLU A 160 44.20 -19.48 -26.16
CA GLU A 160 43.44 -19.48 -24.89
C GLU A 160 44.19 -18.73 -23.77
N GLU A 161 43.46 -17.99 -22.93
CA GLU A 161 43.82 -17.75 -21.53
C GLU A 161 42.59 -17.24 -20.76
N GLU A 162 42.12 -18.03 -19.78
CA GLU A 162 41.17 -17.58 -18.77
C GLU A 162 41.88 -16.75 -17.69
N PRO A 163 41.21 -15.74 -17.11
CA PRO A 163 41.55 -15.26 -15.79
C PRO A 163 40.38 -15.39 -14.81
N ASP A 164 40.61 -16.31 -13.88
CA ASP A 164 40.39 -16.31 -12.43
C ASP A 164 39.68 -15.08 -11.79
N ASP A 165 38.66 -15.41 -10.99
CA ASP A 165 37.86 -14.53 -10.16
C ASP A 165 38.70 -13.90 -9.02
N ASN A 166 38.83 -12.58 -9.01
CA ASN A 166 39.26 -11.84 -7.82
C ASN A 166 38.63 -10.43 -7.77
N GLN A 167 37.35 -10.38 -7.38
CA GLN A 167 36.70 -9.16 -6.86
C GLN A 167 35.80 -9.52 -5.66
N ALA A 168 36.42 -9.94 -4.57
CA ALA A 168 35.74 -10.21 -3.31
C ALA A 168 36.56 -9.67 -2.12
N HIS A 169 36.81 -8.36 -2.05
CA HIS A 169 37.38 -7.77 -0.81
C HIS A 169 36.85 -6.37 -0.42
N THR A 170 35.83 -5.84 -1.10
CA THR A 170 35.19 -4.56 -0.71
C THR A 170 33.74 -4.68 -0.25
N ALA A 171 33.13 -5.87 -0.37
CA ALA A 171 31.75 -6.13 0.04
C ALA A 171 31.60 -6.72 1.46
N GLU A 172 32.68 -7.19 2.08
CA GLU A 172 32.63 -7.77 3.43
C GLU A 172 32.50 -6.70 4.53
N HIS A 173 33.17 -5.55 4.38
CA HIS A 173 33.09 -4.47 5.38
C HIS A 173 31.70 -3.81 5.51
N ALA A 174 30.89 -3.82 4.45
CA ALA A 174 29.53 -3.25 4.47
C ALA A 174 28.48 -4.24 5.01
N LYS A 175 28.71 -5.56 4.86
CA LYS A 175 27.86 -6.60 5.45
C LYS A 175 28.07 -6.71 6.96
N ASP A 176 29.32 -6.66 7.42
CA ASP A 176 29.64 -6.64 8.86
C ASP A 176 29.08 -5.40 9.56
N PHE A 177 29.06 -4.25 8.87
CA PHE A 177 28.45 -3.01 9.38
C PHE A 177 26.93 -3.12 9.55
N ASN A 178 26.24 -3.83 8.65
CA ASN A 178 24.78 -3.98 8.66
C ASN A 178 24.30 -5.10 9.60
N GLU A 179 25.07 -6.19 9.72
CA GLU A 179 24.79 -7.28 10.67
C GLU A 179 25.14 -6.90 12.11
N SER A 180 26.21 -6.14 12.36
CA SER A 180 26.57 -5.71 13.71
C SER A 180 25.53 -4.78 14.35
N ILE A 181 24.95 -3.85 13.56
CA ILE A 181 23.86 -2.96 14.00
C ILE A 181 22.58 -3.76 14.24
N THR A 182 22.19 -4.61 13.29
CA THR A 182 20.93 -5.37 13.42
C THR A 182 20.99 -6.47 14.49
N GLN A 183 22.14 -7.08 14.75
CA GLN A 183 22.30 -8.09 15.80
C GLN A 183 22.28 -7.46 17.20
N GLY A 184 22.90 -6.29 17.40
CA GLY A 184 22.86 -5.57 18.68
C GLY A 184 21.50 -4.92 19.02
N LEU A 185 20.65 -4.70 18.01
CA LEU A 185 19.31 -4.10 18.13
C LEU A 185 18.16 -5.13 18.10
N LYS A 186 18.32 -6.31 17.48
CA LYS A 186 17.30 -7.38 17.51
C LYS A 186 17.06 -7.95 18.91
N ASP A 187 18.08 -7.92 19.77
CA ASP A 187 17.94 -8.27 21.19
C ASP A 187 17.06 -7.26 21.97
N SER A 188 16.81 -6.07 21.40
CA SER A 188 15.94 -5.03 21.97
C SER A 188 14.46 -5.20 21.61
N ALA A 189 14.12 -5.96 20.56
CA ALA A 189 12.74 -6.13 20.10
C ALA A 189 11.95 -7.18 20.91
N THR A 190 12.56 -7.76 21.96
CA THR A 190 11.89 -8.74 22.83
C THR A 190 11.64 -8.15 24.21
N ILE A 191 10.68 -7.23 24.31
CA ILE A 191 9.98 -6.94 25.57
C ILE A 191 8.47 -7.14 25.35
N HIS A 192 8.09 -8.42 25.32
CA HIS A 192 6.83 -8.85 25.92
C HIS A 192 7.13 -9.35 27.33
N LEU A 193 6.58 -8.72 28.36
CA LEU A 193 6.27 -9.38 29.63
C LEU A 193 4.77 -9.13 29.83
N ILE A 194 3.91 -10.13 29.98
CA ILE A 194 3.93 -11.17 31.01
C ILE A 194 3.42 -12.51 30.43
N HIS A 195 4.26 -13.55 30.41
CA HIS A 195 3.87 -14.90 30.85
C HIS A 195 5.13 -15.76 31.11
N THR A 196 5.25 -16.18 32.37
CA THR A 196 5.77 -17.46 32.90
C THR A 196 6.97 -18.13 32.20
N GLY A 197 8.02 -18.33 32.98
CA GLY A 197 9.35 -18.67 32.49
C GLY A 197 9.64 -20.15 32.32
N GLU A 198 10.69 -20.41 31.56
CA GLU A 198 11.55 -21.57 31.72
C GLU A 198 13.00 -21.11 31.72
N GLN A 199 13.72 -21.50 32.77
CA GLN A 199 15.14 -21.28 32.95
C GLN A 199 15.88 -22.39 32.22
N GLY A 200 16.66 -22.03 31.19
CA GLY A 200 17.71 -22.89 30.67
C GLY A 200 18.92 -22.81 31.59
N THR A 201 19.14 -23.83 32.42
CA THR A 201 20.45 -24.07 33.04
C THR A 201 21.07 -25.31 32.40
N SER A 202 22.15 -25.06 31.68
CA SER A 202 23.17 -26.01 31.25
C SER A 202 23.63 -26.90 32.40
N ASN A 203 23.81 -28.21 32.14
CA ASN A 203 24.75 -29.02 32.91
C ASN A 203 25.50 -29.98 31.97
N PRO A 204 26.77 -30.30 32.32
CA PRO A 204 27.67 -31.05 31.47
C PRO A 204 27.42 -32.55 31.53
N ILE A 205 28.00 -33.22 30.54
CA ILE A 205 28.07 -34.67 30.31
C ILE A 205 28.53 -35.40 31.58
N ASP A 206 27.75 -36.40 32.03
CA ASP A 206 28.25 -37.52 32.83
C ASP A 206 27.57 -38.83 32.42
N ASN A 207 28.42 -39.83 32.14
CA ASN A 207 28.09 -41.22 31.80
C ASN A 207 27.45 -41.96 32.97
N VAL A 208 26.31 -42.63 32.76
CA VAL A 208 25.94 -43.85 33.51
C VAL A 208 25.12 -44.81 32.62
N ASP A 209 25.62 -46.04 32.47
CA ASP A 209 24.95 -47.19 31.85
C ASP A 209 23.59 -47.50 32.50
N MET A 210 22.55 -47.76 31.69
CA MET A 210 21.26 -48.29 32.17
C MET A 210 20.76 -49.44 31.29
N ASN A 211 20.42 -50.55 31.96
CA ASN A 211 20.19 -51.89 31.41
C ASN A 211 18.70 -52.08 31.02
N LEU A 212 18.46 -52.53 29.79
CA LEU A 212 17.16 -52.55 29.11
C LEU A 212 16.11 -53.49 29.73
N ASP A 213 16.52 -54.46 30.54
CA ASP A 213 15.64 -55.50 31.09
C ASP A 213 14.77 -55.05 32.27
N GLU A 214 15.11 -53.95 32.94
CA GLU A 214 14.38 -53.52 34.15
C GLU A 214 13.12 -52.67 33.81
N VAL A 215 13.11 -52.04 32.64
CA VAL A 215 11.97 -51.23 32.14
C VAL A 215 10.83 -52.12 31.65
N ILE A 216 11.16 -53.25 31.01
CA ILE A 216 10.19 -54.20 30.45
C ILE A 216 9.38 -54.88 31.57
N LYS A 217 9.99 -55.11 32.73
CA LYS A 217 9.34 -55.74 33.89
C LYS A 217 8.30 -54.85 34.58
N ARG A 218 8.41 -53.52 34.45
CA ARG A 218 7.46 -52.57 35.06
C ARG A 218 6.19 -52.38 34.21
N ALA A 219 6.25 -52.61 32.91
CA ALA A 219 5.11 -52.42 32.00
C ALA A 219 4.08 -53.56 31.99
N GLN A 220 4.37 -54.71 32.63
CA GLN A 220 3.51 -55.91 32.55
C GLN A 220 2.50 -56.08 33.69
N ASN A 221 2.50 -55.23 34.72
CA ASN A 221 1.64 -55.40 35.90
C ASN A 221 0.78 -54.15 36.19
N GLN A 222 -0.37 -53.99 35.50
CA GLN A 222 -1.64 -53.54 36.11
C GLN A 222 -2.81 -53.47 35.08
N PRO A 223 -4.03 -53.95 35.40
CA PRO A 223 -5.14 -54.06 34.46
C PRO A 223 -6.13 -52.87 34.48
N VAL A 224 -6.82 -52.68 33.35
CA VAL A 224 -7.82 -51.64 33.05
C VAL A 224 -9.21 -51.94 33.65
N THR A 225 -9.89 -50.95 34.23
CA THR A 225 -11.36 -50.98 34.49
C THR A 225 -12.00 -49.59 34.33
N THR A 226 -13.21 -49.56 33.74
CA THR A 226 -14.05 -48.39 33.42
C THR A 226 -15.34 -48.39 34.27
N ALA A 227 -15.67 -47.29 34.96
CA ALA A 227 -17.04 -46.89 35.36
C ALA A 227 -17.09 -45.45 35.93
N MET A 228 -18.13 -44.69 35.55
CA MET A 228 -18.51 -43.31 35.96
C MET A 228 -19.22 -43.27 37.34
N PRO A 229 -19.69 -42.10 37.85
CA PRO A 229 -19.00 -40.84 38.13
C PRO A 229 -19.18 -40.46 39.63
N ASP A 230 -18.24 -39.70 40.22
CA ASP A 230 -18.55 -38.98 41.47
C ASP A 230 -17.92 -37.59 41.49
N SER A 231 -18.77 -36.62 41.81
CA SER A 231 -18.53 -35.19 41.72
C SER A 231 -17.94 -34.66 43.01
N SER A 232 -16.66 -34.32 43.00
CA SER A 232 -16.04 -33.19 43.72
C SER A 232 -14.52 -33.36 43.71
N PHE A 233 -13.81 -32.23 43.73
CA PHE A 233 -12.36 -32.05 43.73
C PHE A 233 -11.74 -31.78 42.35
N LEU A 234 -11.62 -30.47 42.15
CA LEU A 234 -10.92 -29.75 41.11
C LEU A 234 -9.39 -29.92 41.25
N ASP A 235 -8.74 -29.79 40.09
CA ASP A 235 -7.53 -29.00 39.84
C ASP A 235 -6.22 -29.77 39.54
N ASN A 236 -5.62 -29.37 38.41
CA ASN A 236 -4.34 -29.78 37.81
C ASN A 236 -4.17 -31.19 37.22
N GLY A 237 -4.45 -31.29 35.91
CA GLY A 237 -3.93 -32.35 35.03
C GLY A 237 -3.39 -31.72 33.74
N HIS A 238 -2.08 -31.81 33.53
CA HIS A 238 -1.45 -31.52 32.25
C HIS A 238 -1.91 -32.54 31.20
N ASP A 239 -2.32 -32.06 30.02
CA ASP A 239 -2.69 -32.93 28.90
C ASP A 239 -1.45 -33.65 28.34
N ASP A 240 -1.51 -34.98 28.38
CA ASP A 240 -0.47 -35.94 28.01
C ASP A 240 -0.42 -36.13 26.47
N ASN A 241 -0.20 -35.05 25.73
CA ASN A 241 -0.10 -35.08 24.27
C ASN A 241 1.36 -35.22 23.83
N VAL A 242 1.70 -36.39 23.29
CA VAL A 242 2.95 -36.66 22.57
C VAL A 242 3.16 -35.60 21.48
N VAL A 243 4.24 -34.83 21.59
CA VAL A 243 4.65 -33.85 20.56
C VAL A 243 5.10 -34.64 19.32
N ILE A 244 4.22 -34.75 18.34
CA ILE A 244 4.60 -35.18 16.99
C ILE A 244 5.42 -34.02 16.41
N THR A 245 6.72 -34.24 16.23
CA THR A 245 7.61 -33.32 15.53
C THR A 245 7.26 -33.30 14.05
N HIS A 246 6.22 -32.53 13.70
CA HIS A 246 6.13 -31.90 12.41
C HIS A 246 6.24 -30.40 12.63
N ASP A 247 7.27 -29.82 12.04
CA ASP A 247 7.46 -28.38 11.94
C ASP A 247 6.39 -27.85 10.96
N GLU A 248 5.15 -27.72 11.45
CA GLU A 248 4.04 -27.16 10.68
C GLU A 248 4.22 -25.64 10.62
N VAL A 249 4.49 -25.13 9.42
CA VAL A 249 4.37 -23.71 9.10
C VAL A 249 2.95 -23.27 9.42
N ARG A 250 2.71 -22.70 10.61
CA ARG A 250 1.39 -22.21 11.00
C ARG A 250 1.00 -21.06 10.07
N PRO A 251 -0.07 -21.19 9.26
CA PRO A 251 -0.54 -20.06 8.46
C PRO A 251 -1.03 -18.95 9.39
N SER A 252 -0.45 -17.75 9.26
CA SER A 252 -0.87 -16.57 10.01
C SER A 252 -2.22 -16.06 9.48
N PHE A 253 -3.33 -16.53 10.06
CA PHE A 253 -4.66 -16.01 9.76
C PHE A 253 -4.86 -14.64 10.41
N LEU A 254 -5.52 -13.71 9.69
CA LEU A 254 -5.95 -12.44 10.27
C LEU A 254 -7.12 -12.63 11.22
N ILE A 255 -8.02 -13.54 10.86
CA ILE A 255 -9.21 -13.93 11.60
C ILE A 255 -9.27 -15.45 11.55
N SER A 256 -9.46 -16.09 12.69
CA SER A 256 -9.77 -17.53 12.79
C SER A 256 -10.65 -17.78 14.00
N PHE A 257 -11.91 -18.12 13.79
CA PHE A 257 -12.83 -18.44 14.89
C PHE A 257 -13.86 -19.48 14.51
N LEU A 258 -14.37 -20.18 15.53
CA LEU A 258 -15.49 -21.09 15.39
C LEU A 258 -16.79 -20.29 15.49
N VAL A 259 -17.68 -20.50 14.53
CA VAL A 259 -19.03 -19.94 14.52
C VAL A 259 -20.03 -21.08 14.45
N ASP A 260 -21.16 -20.93 15.12
CA ASP A 260 -22.29 -21.86 15.05
C ASP A 260 -23.60 -21.09 14.81
N ALA A 261 -24.74 -21.76 14.97
CA ALA A 261 -26.05 -21.16 14.76
C ALA A 261 -26.36 -19.96 15.69
N ARG A 262 -25.58 -19.71 16.75
CA ARG A 262 -25.70 -18.50 17.58
C ARG A 262 -25.19 -17.25 16.85
N GLY A 263 -24.43 -17.41 15.77
CA GLY A 263 -23.72 -16.33 15.11
C GLY A 263 -22.44 -15.95 15.85
N GLY A 264 -21.77 -14.92 15.36
CA GLY A 264 -20.54 -14.41 15.95
C GLY A 264 -19.91 -13.34 15.08
N ALA A 265 -19.20 -12.42 15.74
CA ALA A 265 -18.43 -11.39 15.07
C ALA A 265 -16.98 -11.44 15.56
N MET A 266 -16.03 -11.37 14.64
CA MET A 266 -14.61 -11.28 14.96
C MET A 266 -13.97 -10.15 14.16
N ARG A 267 -13.21 -9.32 14.87
CA ARG A 267 -12.30 -8.34 14.28
C ARG A 267 -10.91 -8.96 14.22
N GLY A 268 -10.21 -8.75 13.10
CA GLY A 268 -8.81 -9.13 12.97
C GLY A 268 -7.92 -8.30 13.90
N CYS A 269 -6.66 -8.71 14.02
CA CYS A 269 -5.66 -8.02 14.84
C CYS A 269 -5.65 -6.49 14.59
N ARG A 270 -5.27 -5.70 15.62
CA ARG A 270 -5.42 -4.22 15.69
C ARG A 270 -5.07 -3.43 14.41
N HIS A 271 -4.14 -3.94 13.60
CA HIS A 271 -3.59 -3.30 12.41
C HIS A 271 -4.33 -3.66 11.11
N SER A 272 -5.11 -4.76 11.06
CA SER A 272 -5.75 -5.21 9.82
C SER A 272 -7.08 -4.52 9.55
N GLY A 273 -7.81 -4.12 10.60
CA GLY A 273 -9.13 -3.49 10.51
C GLY A 273 -10.24 -4.34 9.86
N VAL A 274 -9.93 -5.58 9.43
CA VAL A 274 -10.92 -6.50 8.84
C VAL A 274 -11.87 -7.00 9.93
N ARG A 275 -13.16 -7.09 9.64
CA ARG A 275 -14.15 -7.68 10.54
C ARG A 275 -15.07 -8.61 9.78
N VAL A 276 -15.35 -9.77 10.35
CA VAL A 276 -16.36 -10.71 9.85
C VAL A 276 -17.50 -10.77 10.86
N ILE A 277 -18.74 -10.60 10.39
CA ILE A 277 -19.95 -10.66 11.19
C ILE A 277 -20.87 -11.70 10.57
N ILE A 278 -21.19 -12.72 11.34
CA ILE A 278 -22.13 -13.78 10.97
C ILE A 278 -23.33 -13.65 11.90
N PRO A 279 -24.50 -13.22 11.39
CA PRO A 279 -25.69 -13.07 12.21
C PRO A 279 -26.17 -14.41 12.78
N PRO A 280 -26.96 -14.37 13.87
CA PRO A 280 -27.59 -15.56 14.43
C PRO A 280 -28.42 -16.32 13.38
N ARG A 281 -28.39 -17.65 13.46
CA ARG A 281 -29.11 -18.61 12.59
C ARG A 281 -28.66 -18.62 11.12
N LYS A 282 -27.60 -17.91 10.74
CA LYS A 282 -27.08 -17.93 9.35
C LYS A 282 -26.10 -19.07 9.09
N ALA A 283 -25.33 -19.50 10.10
CA ALA A 283 -24.49 -20.69 10.01
C ALA A 283 -25.31 -21.95 10.36
N ALA A 284 -25.46 -22.86 9.39
CA ALA A 284 -26.25 -24.08 9.56
C ALA A 284 -25.58 -25.14 10.47
N ALA A 285 -24.25 -25.12 10.54
CA ALA A 285 -23.46 -26.03 11.36
C ALA A 285 -22.23 -25.29 11.93
N PRO A 286 -21.67 -25.77 13.05
CA PRO A 286 -20.41 -25.24 13.57
C PRO A 286 -19.31 -25.33 12.51
N MET A 287 -18.68 -24.21 12.18
CA MET A 287 -17.60 -24.14 11.20
C MET A 287 -16.51 -23.16 11.65
N ARG A 288 -15.28 -23.41 11.21
CA ARG A 288 -14.16 -22.49 11.44
C ARG A 288 -14.06 -21.52 10.29
N ILE A 289 -14.30 -20.24 10.58
CA ILE A 289 -14.13 -19.15 9.62
C ILE A 289 -12.71 -18.66 9.69
N THR A 290 -12.05 -18.56 8.54
CA THR A 290 -10.72 -17.99 8.42
C THR A 290 -10.70 -16.88 7.37
N CYS A 291 -9.86 -15.87 7.61
CA CYS A 291 -9.59 -14.81 6.64
C CYS A 291 -8.10 -14.48 6.67
N ARG A 292 -7.50 -14.27 5.50
CA ARG A 292 -6.10 -13.83 5.38
C ARG A 292 -5.86 -12.92 4.18
N TYR A 293 -4.88 -12.03 4.30
CA TYR A 293 -4.44 -11.19 3.20
C TYR A 293 -3.39 -11.89 2.35
N LEU A 294 -3.62 -11.88 1.04
CA LEU A 294 -2.67 -12.31 0.04
C LEU A 294 -2.09 -11.11 -0.69
N ARG A 295 -0.80 -11.21 -0.99
CA ARG A 295 -0.14 -10.29 -1.91
C ARG A 295 -0.51 -10.70 -3.34
N LYS A 296 -0.79 -9.74 -4.22
CA LYS A 296 -1.22 -10.01 -5.60
C LYS A 296 -0.20 -10.84 -6.37
N GLU A 297 1.09 -10.66 -6.06
CA GLU A 297 2.22 -11.33 -6.72
C GLU A 297 2.31 -12.83 -6.37
N LYS A 298 1.65 -13.24 -5.28
CA LYS A 298 1.61 -14.65 -4.85
C LYS A 298 0.43 -15.42 -5.43
N LEU A 299 -0.50 -14.75 -6.11
CA LEU A 299 -1.63 -15.41 -6.77
C LEU A 299 -1.19 -15.91 -8.14
N ALA A 300 -1.51 -17.18 -8.44
CA ALA A 300 -1.28 -17.74 -9.78
C ALA A 300 -2.10 -16.98 -10.84
N HIS A 301 -3.33 -16.60 -10.50
CA HIS A 301 -4.24 -15.84 -11.35
C HIS A 301 -4.76 -14.61 -10.60
N PRO A 302 -4.04 -13.48 -10.66
CA PRO A 302 -4.48 -12.24 -10.04
C PRO A 302 -5.74 -11.68 -10.74
N PRO A 303 -6.52 -10.83 -10.05
CA PRO A 303 -7.69 -10.20 -10.67
C PRO A 303 -7.29 -9.41 -11.92
N PRO A 304 -8.05 -9.50 -13.03
CA PRO A 304 -7.75 -8.77 -14.25
C PRO A 304 -8.08 -7.29 -14.05
N LEU A 305 -7.04 -6.47 -13.86
CA LEU A 305 -7.17 -5.03 -13.68
C LEU A 305 -6.91 -4.32 -15.01
N SER A 306 -7.85 -3.46 -15.40
CA SER A 306 -7.67 -2.55 -16.54
C SER A 306 -6.84 -1.33 -16.13
N GLU A 307 -6.34 -0.59 -17.11
CA GLU A 307 -5.61 0.65 -16.86
C GLU A 307 -6.47 1.70 -16.15
N GLY A 308 -6.00 2.19 -14.99
CA GLY A 308 -6.73 3.07 -14.08
C GLY A 308 -7.48 2.35 -12.96
N GLU A 309 -7.55 1.01 -13.02
CA GLU A 309 -8.06 0.16 -11.94
C GLU A 309 -6.92 -0.27 -11.01
N ALA A 310 -7.20 -0.30 -9.71
CA ALA A 310 -6.22 -0.72 -8.72
C ALA A 310 -6.89 -1.49 -7.58
N LEU A 311 -6.13 -2.36 -6.92
CA LEU A 311 -6.59 -3.00 -5.69
C LEU A 311 -6.65 -1.96 -4.57
N ALA A 312 -7.86 -1.68 -4.08
CA ALA A 312 -8.10 -0.77 -2.97
C ALA A 312 -7.69 -1.39 -1.61
N SER A 313 -7.72 -2.72 -1.53
CA SER A 313 -7.22 -3.54 -0.41
C SER A 313 -6.46 -4.75 -0.96
N ARG A 314 -5.62 -5.38 -0.11
CA ARG A 314 -5.05 -6.70 -0.42
C ARG A 314 -6.17 -7.72 -0.65
N VAL A 315 -5.87 -8.72 -1.49
CA VAL A 315 -6.80 -9.82 -1.78
C VAL A 315 -7.05 -10.61 -0.51
N LEU A 316 -8.32 -10.91 -0.22
CA LEU A 316 -8.72 -11.68 0.95
C LEU A 316 -8.97 -13.12 0.52
N GLU A 317 -8.30 -14.07 1.16
CA GLU A 317 -8.66 -15.49 1.09
C GLU A 317 -9.59 -15.82 2.25
N MET A 318 -10.71 -16.45 1.92
CA MET A 318 -11.76 -16.82 2.87
C MET A 318 -11.82 -18.34 3.02
N GLY A 319 -11.96 -18.80 4.27
CA GLY A 319 -12.21 -20.21 4.59
C GLY A 319 -13.44 -20.36 5.49
N PRO A 320 -14.21 -21.46 5.37
CA PRO A 320 -14.07 -22.54 4.39
C PRO A 320 -14.50 -22.11 2.99
N HIS A 321 -13.79 -22.53 1.95
CA HIS A 321 -14.16 -22.22 0.57
C HIS A 321 -15.52 -22.82 0.23
N ASN A 322 -16.37 -22.06 -0.46
CA ASN A 322 -17.75 -22.42 -0.81
C ASN A 322 -18.65 -22.70 0.42
N ALA A 323 -18.30 -22.19 1.60
CA ALA A 323 -19.20 -22.20 2.75
C ALA A 323 -20.47 -21.42 2.40
N LYS A 324 -21.63 -22.05 2.59
CA LYS A 324 -22.94 -21.45 2.33
C LYS A 324 -23.61 -21.07 3.64
N PHE A 325 -24.19 -19.88 3.66
CA PHE A 325 -24.99 -19.37 4.77
C PHE A 325 -26.47 -19.38 4.39
N LEU A 326 -27.33 -19.49 5.39
CA LEU A 326 -28.79 -19.45 5.21
C LEU A 326 -29.31 -18.04 4.88
N GLY A 327 -28.45 -17.03 4.97
CA GLY A 327 -28.72 -15.66 4.57
C GLY A 327 -27.42 -14.83 4.57
N PRO A 328 -27.53 -13.50 4.39
CA PRO A 328 -26.36 -12.65 4.18
C PRO A 328 -25.50 -12.53 5.44
N VAL A 329 -24.18 -12.58 5.24
CA VAL A 329 -23.15 -12.27 6.22
C VAL A 329 -22.39 -11.02 5.79
N ILE A 330 -21.81 -10.30 6.75
CA ILE A 330 -21.07 -9.06 6.50
C ILE A 330 -19.56 -9.31 6.65
N LEU A 331 -18.80 -8.85 5.67
CA LEU A 331 -17.35 -8.71 5.74
C LEU A 331 -17.00 -7.23 5.58
N GLU A 332 -16.43 -6.63 6.62
CA GLU A 332 -15.91 -5.27 6.60
C GLU A 332 -14.41 -5.30 6.25
N VAL A 333 -14.03 -4.59 5.20
CA VAL A 333 -12.66 -4.54 4.70
C VAL A 333 -12.22 -3.07 4.62
N PRO A 334 -11.16 -2.65 5.35
CA PRO A 334 -10.61 -1.33 5.16
C PRO A 334 -9.90 -1.23 3.81
N HIS A 335 -10.02 -0.08 3.15
CA HIS A 335 -9.36 0.22 1.90
C HIS A 335 -8.59 1.54 1.95
N PHE A 336 -7.59 1.64 1.08
CA PHE A 336 -6.70 2.80 0.97
C PHE A 336 -6.88 3.59 -0.33
N ALA A 337 -7.90 3.22 -1.13
CA ALA A 337 -8.22 3.92 -2.36
C ALA A 337 -8.69 5.36 -2.08
N SER A 338 -8.15 6.31 -2.85
CA SER A 338 -8.64 7.68 -2.91
C SER A 338 -9.81 7.77 -3.87
N LEU A 339 -11.04 7.91 -3.34
CA LEU A 339 -12.24 7.94 -4.17
C LEU A 339 -12.47 9.29 -4.88
N ARG A 340 -11.74 10.35 -4.48
CA ARG A 340 -11.83 11.72 -5.03
C ARG A 340 -13.29 12.19 -5.20
N GLY A 341 -14.10 12.02 -4.15
CA GLY A 341 -15.54 12.33 -4.20
C GLY A 341 -16.34 11.30 -5.00
N ARG A 342 -16.82 11.68 -6.18
CA ARG A 342 -17.65 10.81 -7.06
C ARG A 342 -16.91 10.30 -8.30
N GLU A 343 -15.63 10.63 -8.46
CA GLU A 343 -14.84 10.28 -9.65
C GLU A 343 -14.55 8.78 -9.75
N ARG A 344 -14.31 8.14 -8.60
CA ARG A 344 -14.01 6.72 -8.51
C ARG A 344 -15.05 6.00 -7.67
N GLU A 345 -15.23 4.72 -7.99
CA GLU A 345 -16.09 3.81 -7.26
C GLU A 345 -15.29 2.59 -6.79
N ILE A 346 -15.89 1.86 -5.85
CA ILE A 346 -15.37 0.58 -5.38
C ILE A 346 -16.22 -0.54 -5.96
N VAL A 347 -15.56 -1.54 -6.49
CA VAL A 347 -16.17 -2.76 -7.02
C VAL A 347 -15.55 -3.95 -6.33
N ILE A 348 -16.40 -4.92 -6.00
CA ILE A 348 -15.98 -6.16 -5.35
C ILE A 348 -15.89 -7.23 -6.42
N LEU A 349 -14.69 -7.76 -6.62
CA LEU A 349 -14.48 -8.95 -7.44
C LEU A 349 -14.38 -10.18 -6.53
N ARG A 350 -14.89 -11.30 -7.01
CA ARG A 350 -14.81 -12.60 -6.35
C ARG A 350 -14.29 -13.67 -7.30
N SER A 351 -13.60 -14.66 -6.73
CA SER A 351 -13.15 -15.85 -7.43
C SER A 351 -13.48 -17.10 -6.61
N ASP A 352 -14.32 -17.97 -7.17
CA ASP A 352 -14.78 -19.18 -6.47
C ASP A 352 -13.77 -20.34 -6.58
N ASP A 353 -12.99 -20.36 -7.66
CA ASP A 353 -12.02 -21.40 -8.01
C ASP A 353 -10.55 -20.95 -7.92
N GLY A 354 -10.31 -19.65 -7.71
CA GLY A 354 -8.98 -19.05 -7.71
C GLY A 354 -8.39 -18.77 -9.08
N GLN A 355 -9.13 -19.02 -10.16
CA GLN A 355 -8.68 -18.81 -11.54
C GLN A 355 -9.50 -17.72 -12.25
N HIS A 356 -10.82 -17.76 -12.09
CA HIS A 356 -11.73 -16.85 -12.76
C HIS A 356 -12.23 -15.80 -11.80
N TRP A 357 -12.21 -14.53 -12.24
CA TRP A 357 -12.69 -13.40 -11.48
C TRP A 357 -13.98 -12.87 -12.10
N LYS A 358 -14.98 -12.61 -11.25
CA LYS A 358 -16.26 -12.01 -11.64
C LYS A 358 -16.67 -10.95 -10.63
N GLU A 359 -17.49 -10.01 -11.07
CA GLU A 359 -18.09 -9.02 -10.18
C GLU A 359 -19.06 -9.69 -9.21
N HIS A 360 -18.97 -9.31 -7.94
CA HIS A 360 -19.86 -9.81 -6.90
C HIS A 360 -21.22 -9.13 -7.02
N GLN A 361 -22.27 -9.93 -7.14
CA GLN A 361 -23.60 -9.44 -7.54
C GLN A 361 -24.46 -8.90 -6.39
N LEU A 362 -24.14 -9.25 -5.14
CA LEU A 362 -24.95 -8.81 -4.01
C LEU A 362 -24.50 -7.40 -3.62
N GLU A 363 -25.32 -6.41 -3.97
CA GLU A 363 -25.08 -5.01 -3.61
C GLU A 363 -25.32 -4.78 -2.12
N ALA A 364 -24.34 -4.16 -1.46
CA ALA A 364 -24.44 -3.76 -0.07
C ALA A 364 -25.15 -2.40 0.06
N THR A 365 -26.46 -2.38 -0.18
CA THR A 365 -27.27 -1.17 0.08
C THR A 365 -27.28 -0.85 1.58
N GLU A 366 -27.35 0.42 1.94
CA GLU A 366 -27.33 0.84 3.36
C GLU A 366 -28.45 0.17 4.15
N ASP A 367 -29.66 0.09 3.57
CA ASP A 367 -30.81 -0.59 4.16
C ASP A 367 -30.55 -2.08 4.41
N ALA A 368 -29.99 -2.80 3.44
CA ALA A 368 -29.70 -4.23 3.58
C ALA A 368 -28.60 -4.50 4.60
N VAL A 369 -27.55 -3.66 4.63
CA VAL A 369 -26.50 -3.75 5.64
C VAL A 369 -27.08 -3.49 7.04
N GLN A 370 -27.92 -2.47 7.18
CA GLN A 370 -28.53 -2.12 8.46
C GLN A 370 -29.47 -3.22 8.96
N GLU A 371 -30.25 -3.85 8.07
CA GLU A 371 -31.09 -5.01 8.41
C GLU A 371 -30.26 -6.15 9.01
N VAL A 372 -29.15 -6.51 8.36
CA VAL A 372 -28.27 -7.61 8.81
C VAL A 372 -27.53 -7.25 10.11
N LEU A 373 -27.15 -5.99 10.29
CA LEU A 373 -26.54 -5.51 11.53
C LEU A 373 -27.54 -5.53 12.70
N ASN A 374 -28.79 -5.13 12.47
CA ASN A 374 -29.86 -5.18 13.48
C ASN A 374 -30.19 -6.62 13.91
N GLU A 375 -29.93 -7.64 13.09
CA GLU A 375 -30.04 -9.04 13.50
C GLU A 375 -28.91 -9.48 14.45
N SER A 376 -27.77 -8.80 14.41
CA SER A 376 -26.52 -9.23 15.07
C SER A 376 -26.19 -8.44 16.34
N PHE A 377 -26.65 -7.19 16.46
CA PHE A 377 -26.32 -6.27 17.55
C PHE A 377 -27.56 -5.54 18.07
N ASP A 378 -27.57 -5.23 19.36
CA ASP A 378 -28.61 -4.40 19.96
C ASP A 378 -28.44 -2.92 19.57
N THR A 379 -29.53 -2.15 19.63
CA THR A 379 -29.53 -0.70 19.28
C THR A 379 -28.50 0.13 20.02
N THR A 380 -28.12 -0.29 21.23
CA THR A 380 -27.10 0.36 22.07
C THR A 380 -25.67 0.02 21.63
N GLU A 381 -25.43 -1.18 21.12
CA GLU A 381 -24.13 -1.61 20.59
C GLU A 381 -23.88 -1.02 19.19
N LEU A 382 -24.94 -0.87 18.39
CA LEU A 382 -24.88 -0.20 17.08
C LEU A 382 -24.49 1.27 17.20
N GLN A 383 -24.90 1.96 18.26
CA GLN A 383 -24.50 3.35 18.54
C GLN A 383 -23.04 3.51 18.95
N GLN A 384 -22.40 2.45 19.45
CA GLN A 384 -20.96 2.45 19.79
C GLN A 384 -20.07 2.09 18.59
N LEU A 385 -20.66 1.65 17.48
CA LEU A 385 -19.95 1.41 16.22
C LEU A 385 -19.78 2.75 15.47
N ASP A 386 -18.94 3.64 16.01
CA ASP A 386 -18.52 4.91 15.37
C ASP A 386 -17.95 4.72 13.94
N ASP A 387 -17.60 3.48 13.57
CA ASP A 387 -17.09 3.06 12.27
C ASP A 387 -18.17 2.94 11.17
N LEU A 388 -19.47 3.09 11.48
CA LEU A 388 -20.57 2.93 10.51
C LEU A 388 -20.44 3.88 9.30
N HIS A 389 -19.92 5.07 9.50
CA HIS A 389 -19.79 6.12 8.48
C HIS A 389 -18.36 6.37 8.01
N THR A 390 -17.39 5.52 8.37
CA THR A 390 -16.02 5.66 7.87
C THR A 390 -15.97 5.31 6.39
N SER A 391 -15.78 6.32 5.53
CA SER A 391 -15.69 6.18 4.06
C SER A 391 -14.55 5.30 3.54
N ARG A 392 -13.72 4.77 4.44
CA ARG A 392 -12.57 3.91 4.16
C ARG A 392 -12.81 2.43 4.48
N ILE A 393 -14.03 2.05 4.85
CA ILE A 393 -14.40 0.66 5.10
C ILE A 393 -15.43 0.23 4.04
N THR A 394 -15.07 -0.76 3.24
CA THR A 394 -15.99 -1.40 2.30
C THR A 394 -16.70 -2.55 3.00
N ARG A 395 -18.03 -2.55 2.95
CA ARG A 395 -18.85 -3.65 3.47
C ARG A 395 -19.25 -4.56 2.32
N ILE A 396 -18.91 -5.83 2.45
CA ILE A 396 -19.25 -6.88 1.50
C ILE A 396 -20.35 -7.72 2.14
N LEU A 397 -21.55 -7.67 1.56
CA LEU A 397 -22.62 -8.62 1.89
C LEU A 397 -22.43 -9.86 1.03
N THR A 398 -22.45 -11.06 1.62
CA THR A 398 -22.40 -12.29 0.83
C THR A 398 -23.21 -13.40 1.49
N ASN A 399 -23.77 -14.31 0.69
CA ASN A 399 -24.46 -15.51 1.18
C ASN A 399 -23.54 -16.73 1.22
N ASP A 400 -22.34 -16.60 0.67
CA ASP A 400 -21.36 -17.67 0.55
C ASP A 400 -19.94 -17.11 0.52
N PHE A 401 -18.96 -17.92 0.94
CA PHE A 401 -17.55 -17.54 0.87
C PHE A 401 -16.89 -18.08 -0.40
N PRO A 402 -16.49 -17.22 -1.36
CA PRO A 402 -15.61 -17.60 -2.45
C PRO A 402 -14.21 -17.90 -1.92
N MET A 403 -13.33 -18.44 -2.76
CA MET A 403 -11.92 -18.62 -2.41
C MET A 403 -11.26 -17.26 -2.16
N TYR A 404 -11.51 -16.28 -3.04
CA TYR A 404 -10.94 -14.94 -2.93
C TYR A 404 -11.97 -13.82 -3.11
N PHE A 405 -11.78 -12.74 -2.34
CA PHE A 405 -12.35 -11.41 -2.60
C PHE A 405 -11.26 -10.41 -2.93
N ALA A 406 -11.52 -9.53 -3.89
CA ALA A 406 -10.68 -8.39 -4.20
C ALA A 406 -11.51 -7.12 -4.22
N VAL A 407 -11.12 -6.14 -3.40
CA VAL A 407 -11.70 -4.81 -3.41
C VAL A 407 -10.93 -3.98 -4.43
N VAL A 408 -11.58 -3.58 -5.51
CA VAL A 408 -10.98 -2.85 -6.64
C VAL A 408 -11.55 -1.45 -6.68
N THR A 409 -10.69 -0.45 -6.84
CA THR A 409 -11.11 0.90 -7.20
C THR A 409 -10.98 1.09 -8.71
N ARG A 410 -11.98 1.69 -9.33
CA ARG A 410 -11.98 2.08 -10.75
C ARG A 410 -12.62 3.45 -10.94
N ILE A 411 -12.39 4.06 -12.09
CA ILE A 411 -13.12 5.27 -12.51
C ILE A 411 -14.60 4.90 -12.61
N ARG A 412 -15.48 5.74 -12.05
CA ARG A 412 -16.92 5.50 -11.99
C ARG A 412 -17.49 5.25 -13.39
N GLN A 413 -18.22 4.15 -13.54
CA GLN A 413 -18.78 3.73 -14.83
C GLN A 413 -20.30 3.72 -14.77
N GLU A 414 -20.93 4.69 -15.43
CA GLU A 414 -22.40 4.74 -15.50
C GLU A 414 -22.89 3.96 -16.71
N VAL A 415 -23.51 2.83 -16.45
CA VAL A 415 -23.95 1.91 -17.49
C VAL A 415 -25.37 2.28 -17.94
N HIS A 416 -25.48 2.73 -19.17
CA HIS A 416 -26.76 3.03 -19.82
C HIS A 416 -27.05 1.99 -20.91
N CYS A 417 -28.31 1.56 -21.00
CA CYS A 417 -28.78 0.72 -22.09
C CYS A 417 -29.21 1.62 -23.26
N VAL A 418 -28.45 1.60 -24.36
CA VAL A 418 -28.78 2.37 -25.57
C VAL A 418 -29.12 1.40 -26.70
N GLY A 419 -30.30 1.53 -27.28
CA GLY A 419 -30.77 0.74 -28.41
C GLY A 419 -30.65 1.43 -29.77
N PRO A 420 -31.28 0.84 -30.81
CA PRO A 420 -31.33 1.41 -32.14
C PRO A 420 -32.02 2.78 -32.21
N GLU A 421 -32.88 3.08 -31.25
CA GLU A 421 -33.53 4.39 -31.06
C GLU A 421 -32.54 5.51 -30.72
N GLY A 422 -31.29 5.18 -30.37
CA GLY A 422 -30.32 6.17 -29.95
C GLY A 422 -30.56 6.67 -28.52
N GLY A 423 -29.96 7.79 -28.16
CA GLY A 423 -30.09 8.37 -26.83
C GLY A 423 -28.99 9.36 -26.49
N VAL A 424 -29.16 10.04 -25.35
CA VAL A 424 -28.15 10.95 -24.80
C VAL A 424 -27.67 10.38 -23.48
N ILE A 425 -26.35 10.26 -23.35
CA ILE A 425 -25.67 9.87 -22.12
C ILE A 425 -24.97 11.10 -21.56
N LEU A 426 -25.21 11.39 -20.29
CA LEU A 426 -24.54 12.46 -19.55
C LEU A 426 -23.57 11.83 -18.57
N SER A 427 -22.44 12.49 -18.30
CA SER A 427 -21.55 12.04 -17.23
C SER A 427 -21.97 12.65 -15.89
N SER A 428 -22.13 11.83 -14.85
CA SER A 428 -22.42 12.37 -13.51
C SER A 428 -21.26 13.10 -12.84
N VAL A 429 -20.02 12.79 -13.21
CA VAL A 429 -18.82 13.41 -12.65
C VAL A 429 -18.64 14.81 -13.21
N VAL A 430 -18.77 14.95 -14.54
CA VAL A 430 -18.67 16.23 -15.24
C VAL A 430 -19.95 16.42 -16.05
N SER A 431 -20.91 17.17 -15.51
CA SER A 431 -22.23 17.37 -16.12
C SER A 431 -22.20 17.98 -17.53
N ARG A 432 -21.11 18.68 -17.89
CA ARG A 432 -20.87 19.24 -19.23
C ARG A 432 -20.48 18.19 -20.27
N VAL A 433 -19.98 17.02 -19.83
CA VAL A 433 -19.62 15.94 -20.75
C VAL A 433 -20.85 15.15 -21.13
N GLN A 434 -21.10 15.05 -22.43
CA GLN A 434 -22.25 14.31 -22.98
C GLN A 434 -21.89 13.54 -24.24
N GLY A 435 -22.53 12.39 -24.43
CA GLY A 435 -22.46 11.58 -25.64
C GLY A 435 -23.85 11.40 -26.24
N ILE A 436 -24.02 11.82 -27.49
CA ILE A 436 -25.28 11.76 -28.24
C ILE A 436 -25.17 10.67 -29.29
N PHE A 437 -26.04 9.68 -29.18
CA PHE A 437 -26.16 8.54 -30.07
C PHE A 437 -27.36 8.77 -30.99
N PRO A 438 -27.15 9.07 -32.29
CA PRO A 438 -28.26 9.24 -33.21
C PRO A 438 -28.93 7.90 -33.52
N ASP A 439 -30.18 7.96 -33.96
CA ASP A 439 -31.00 6.81 -34.34
C ASP A 439 -30.28 5.95 -35.39
N GLY A 440 -30.18 4.65 -35.15
CA GLY A 440 -29.50 3.68 -36.01
C GLY A 440 -27.97 3.70 -35.89
N SER A 441 -27.40 4.36 -34.86
CA SER A 441 -25.98 4.21 -34.50
C SER A 441 -25.64 2.79 -34.01
N LEU A 442 -26.61 2.13 -33.37
CA LEU A 442 -26.54 0.78 -32.84
C LEU A 442 -27.62 -0.10 -33.47
N THR A 443 -27.35 -1.40 -33.62
CA THR A 443 -28.31 -2.38 -34.16
C THR A 443 -29.06 -3.15 -33.07
N LYS A 444 -28.54 -3.15 -31.85
CA LYS A 444 -29.10 -3.83 -30.68
C LYS A 444 -28.91 -2.96 -29.45
N THR A 445 -29.79 -3.14 -28.47
CA THR A 445 -29.62 -2.55 -27.15
C THR A 445 -28.38 -3.13 -26.47
N ILE A 446 -27.40 -2.27 -26.22
CA ILE A 446 -26.16 -2.63 -25.53
C ILE A 446 -25.93 -1.71 -24.34
N LYS A 447 -25.18 -2.23 -23.37
CA LYS A 447 -24.68 -1.47 -22.23
C LYS A 447 -23.50 -0.62 -22.69
N VAL A 448 -23.65 0.70 -22.63
CA VAL A 448 -22.64 1.71 -22.98
C VAL A 448 -22.40 2.55 -21.73
N SER A 449 -21.15 2.91 -21.47
CA SER A 449 -20.83 3.86 -20.40
C SER A 449 -19.92 4.99 -20.89
N LEU A 450 -20.16 6.18 -20.34
CA LEU A 450 -19.40 7.39 -20.62
C LEU A 450 -18.64 7.79 -19.35
N GLN A 451 -17.37 7.46 -19.31
CA GLN A 451 -16.51 7.78 -18.17
C GLN A 451 -15.89 9.16 -18.38
N SER A 452 -15.85 9.96 -17.31
CA SER A 452 -15.12 11.23 -17.28
C SER A 452 -14.15 11.22 -16.11
N GLN A 453 -12.86 11.32 -16.41
CA GLN A 453 -11.81 11.42 -15.41
C GLN A 453 -11.31 12.86 -15.35
N HIS A 454 -11.44 13.48 -14.19
CA HIS A 454 -10.84 14.79 -13.95
C HIS A 454 -9.32 14.65 -13.78
N VAL A 455 -8.58 15.57 -14.39
CA VAL A 455 -7.12 15.64 -14.25
C VAL A 455 -6.81 16.90 -13.44
N PRO A 456 -6.31 16.76 -12.20
CA PRO A 456 -5.95 17.91 -11.38
C PRO A 456 -4.90 18.78 -12.09
N GLN A 457 -5.18 20.09 -12.17
CA GLN A 457 -4.27 21.06 -12.79
C GLN A 457 -2.90 21.08 -12.10
N GLU A 458 -2.82 20.74 -10.81
CA GLU A 458 -1.57 20.66 -10.04
C GLU A 458 -0.58 19.66 -10.65
N ILE A 459 -1.07 18.51 -11.12
CA ILE A 459 -0.24 17.48 -11.78
C ILE A 459 0.29 18.03 -13.10
N VAL A 460 -0.58 18.69 -13.88
CA VAL A 460 -0.21 19.29 -15.17
C VAL A 460 0.83 20.40 -14.97
N ALA A 461 0.63 21.25 -13.97
CA ALA A 461 1.54 22.35 -13.64
C ALA A 461 2.89 21.84 -13.11
N LYS A 462 2.91 20.75 -12.34
CA LYS A 462 4.14 20.10 -11.86
C LYS A 462 4.99 19.56 -13.03
N LEU A 463 4.36 18.96 -14.03
CA LEU A 463 5.05 18.33 -15.15
C LEU A 463 5.43 19.32 -16.26
N HIS A 464 4.49 20.14 -16.71
CA HIS A 464 4.63 20.99 -17.91
C HIS A 464 4.49 22.49 -17.61
N GLY A 465 4.39 22.87 -16.34
CA GLY A 465 4.16 24.26 -15.93
C GLY A 465 2.80 24.80 -16.37
N ASN A 466 2.65 26.12 -16.34
CA ASN A 466 1.38 26.78 -16.66
C ASN A 466 1.12 26.95 -18.17
N ARG A 467 1.88 26.24 -19.02
CA ARG A 467 1.81 26.38 -20.49
C ARG A 467 0.85 25.37 -21.13
N VAL A 468 0.38 24.41 -20.34
CA VAL A 468 -0.50 23.34 -20.79
C VAL A 468 -1.76 23.37 -19.92
N ALA A 469 -2.91 23.30 -20.57
CA ALA A 469 -4.18 23.06 -19.91
C ALA A 469 -4.82 21.82 -20.53
N VAL A 470 -5.54 21.05 -19.73
CA VAL A 470 -6.19 19.81 -20.19
C VAL A 470 -7.67 19.80 -19.80
N SER A 471 -8.49 19.14 -20.61
CA SER A 471 -9.88 18.83 -20.26
C SER A 471 -9.92 17.57 -19.38
N PRO A 472 -11.11 17.16 -18.90
CA PRO A 472 -11.31 15.79 -18.44
C PRO A 472 -11.04 14.80 -19.58
N ILE A 473 -10.55 13.61 -19.21
CA ILE A 473 -10.41 12.49 -20.15
C ILE A 473 -11.78 11.81 -20.26
N VAL A 474 -12.29 11.71 -21.47
CA VAL A 474 -13.60 11.11 -21.74
C VAL A 474 -13.42 9.76 -22.41
N THR A 475 -13.91 8.70 -21.81
CA THR A 475 -13.80 7.33 -22.34
C THR A 475 -15.18 6.76 -22.64
N VAL A 476 -15.38 6.28 -23.86
CA VAL A 476 -16.59 5.55 -24.27
C VAL A 476 -16.34 4.06 -24.15
N GLU A 477 -17.02 3.39 -23.23
CA GLU A 477 -16.97 1.95 -23.06
C GLU A 477 -18.21 1.26 -23.66
N PRO A 478 -18.10 0.01 -24.15
CA PRO A 478 -16.85 -0.76 -24.29
C PRO A 478 -15.94 -0.20 -25.40
N ARG A 479 -14.64 -0.06 -25.11
CA ARG A 479 -13.63 0.40 -26.08
C ARG A 479 -13.50 -0.56 -27.27
N ARG A 480 -12.99 -0.06 -28.42
CA ARG A 480 -12.80 -0.81 -29.67
C ARG A 480 -14.10 -1.35 -30.29
N ARG A 481 -15.15 -0.54 -30.27
CA ARG A 481 -16.39 -0.77 -31.01
C ARG A 481 -16.54 0.28 -32.10
N LYS A 482 -17.12 -0.13 -33.23
CA LYS A 482 -17.47 0.74 -34.33
C LYS A 482 -18.98 0.95 -34.35
N PHE A 483 -19.40 2.20 -34.45
CA PHE A 483 -20.80 2.59 -34.59
C PHE A 483 -21.18 2.66 -36.07
N HIS A 484 -22.45 2.37 -36.38
CA HIS A 484 -22.97 2.43 -37.74
C HIS A 484 -23.16 3.87 -38.23
N LYS A 485 -23.41 4.79 -37.28
CA LYS A 485 -23.48 6.23 -37.50
C LYS A 485 -22.53 6.94 -36.52
N PRO A 486 -21.97 8.09 -36.90
CA PRO A 486 -21.11 8.86 -36.02
C PRO A 486 -21.90 9.35 -34.79
N ILE A 487 -21.34 9.12 -33.61
CA ILE A 487 -21.86 9.66 -32.35
C ILE A 487 -21.26 11.05 -32.12
N THR A 488 -21.98 11.92 -31.42
CA THR A 488 -21.48 13.26 -31.08
C THR A 488 -21.02 13.27 -29.62
N LEU A 489 -19.78 13.69 -29.37
CA LEU A 489 -19.25 13.90 -28.03
C LEU A 489 -19.11 15.40 -27.78
N CYS A 490 -19.49 15.83 -26.58
CA CYS A 490 -19.25 17.20 -26.12
C CYS A 490 -18.36 17.16 -24.88
N ILE A 491 -17.29 17.94 -24.90
CA ILE A 491 -16.27 17.98 -23.85
C ILE A 491 -16.01 19.46 -23.51
N PRO A 492 -15.89 19.84 -22.23
CA PRO A 492 -15.54 21.19 -21.85
C PRO A 492 -14.13 21.56 -22.30
N LEU A 493 -13.93 22.81 -22.69
CA LEU A 493 -12.61 23.33 -23.03
C LEU A 493 -11.66 23.27 -21.82
N PRO A 494 -10.36 23.01 -22.04
CA PRO A 494 -9.35 23.15 -21.01
C PRO A 494 -9.34 24.57 -20.42
N GLN A 495 -9.38 24.69 -19.09
CA GLN A 495 -9.31 25.99 -18.40
C GLN A 495 -7.95 26.15 -17.70
N SER A 496 -7.28 27.28 -17.93
CA SER A 496 -6.05 27.67 -17.22
C SER A 496 -6.40 28.45 -15.94
N THR A 497 -5.70 28.17 -14.83
CA THR A 497 -5.91 28.82 -13.53
C THR A 497 -5.36 30.24 -13.45
N GLN A 498 -4.51 30.68 -14.38
CA GLN A 498 -3.98 32.05 -14.42
C GLN A 498 -4.60 32.82 -15.59
N SER A 499 -5.30 33.91 -15.25
CA SER A 499 -6.05 34.84 -16.12
C SER A 499 -5.20 35.57 -17.20
N GLY A 500 -4.01 35.08 -17.56
CA GLY A 500 -3.11 35.69 -18.54
C GLY A 500 -2.63 34.75 -19.65
N MET A 501 -2.87 33.44 -19.54
CA MET A 501 -2.53 32.49 -20.59
C MET A 501 -3.77 31.68 -20.94
N ILE A 502 -4.16 31.82 -22.22
CA ILE A 502 -5.04 30.91 -22.95
C ILE A 502 -6.51 31.01 -22.53
N ASN A 503 -7.25 31.85 -23.27
CA ASN A 503 -8.68 31.74 -23.57
C ASN A 503 -9.03 32.81 -24.61
N ARG A 504 -8.32 32.81 -25.73
CA ARG A 504 -8.70 33.64 -26.89
C ARG A 504 -9.19 32.74 -28.02
N TYR A 505 -10.16 31.89 -27.69
CA TYR A 505 -11.08 31.30 -28.66
C TYR A 505 -12.04 32.39 -29.17
N GLN A 506 -11.52 33.57 -29.55
CA GLN A 506 -12.32 34.63 -30.17
C GLN A 506 -12.53 34.23 -31.63
N THR A 507 -13.63 33.52 -31.81
CA THR A 507 -14.40 33.40 -33.04
C THR A 507 -14.42 34.71 -33.81
N ASN A 508 -13.80 34.72 -34.99
CA ASN A 508 -14.24 35.58 -36.09
C ASN A 508 -14.28 34.85 -37.44
N GLN A 509 -14.13 33.52 -37.47
CA GLN A 509 -14.51 32.68 -38.61
C GLN A 509 -15.10 31.35 -38.14
N PRO A 510 -16.30 30.94 -38.60
CA PRO A 510 -16.80 29.59 -38.41
C PRO A 510 -15.86 28.61 -39.13
N GLY A 511 -15.20 27.72 -38.40
CA GLY A 511 -14.36 26.66 -38.96
C GLY A 511 -12.84 26.85 -38.88
N SER A 512 -12.32 27.91 -38.24
CA SER A 512 -10.87 27.99 -37.95
C SER A 512 -10.55 27.30 -36.62
N GLU A 513 -9.88 26.14 -36.67
CA GLU A 513 -9.38 25.46 -35.47
C GLU A 513 -8.36 26.36 -34.73
N PRO A 514 -8.46 26.51 -33.40
CA PRO A 514 -7.49 27.30 -32.64
C PRO A 514 -6.11 26.62 -32.72
N PRO A 515 -5.03 27.38 -33.02
CA PRO A 515 -3.73 26.78 -33.35
C PRO A 515 -3.08 26.00 -32.20
N THR A 516 -3.51 26.23 -30.95
CA THR A 516 -2.95 25.64 -29.74
C THR A 516 -3.76 24.47 -29.18
N LEU A 517 -5.04 24.35 -29.55
CA LEU A 517 -5.89 23.25 -29.07
C LEU A 517 -5.63 21.98 -29.85
N ARG A 518 -5.57 20.86 -29.14
CA ARG A 518 -5.33 19.53 -29.69
C ARG A 518 -6.40 18.57 -29.21
N LEU A 519 -6.95 17.79 -30.15
CA LEU A 519 -7.79 16.64 -29.85
C LEU A 519 -6.93 15.37 -29.92
N LEU A 520 -6.76 14.74 -28.76
CA LEU A 520 -6.01 13.51 -28.63
C LEU A 520 -6.96 12.31 -28.51
N CYS A 521 -6.58 11.18 -29.10
CA CYS A 521 -7.35 9.95 -29.10
C CYS A 521 -6.47 8.76 -28.72
N SER A 522 -7.01 7.83 -27.93
CA SER A 522 -6.42 6.50 -27.70
C SER A 522 -7.46 5.41 -27.95
N ILE A 523 -7.21 4.58 -28.94
CA ILE A 523 -8.06 3.43 -29.33
C ILE A 523 -7.65 2.12 -28.64
N THR A 524 -6.67 2.17 -27.73
CA THR A 524 -6.22 0.97 -27.03
C THR A 524 -7.32 0.41 -26.12
N GLY A 525 -7.36 -0.91 -25.98
CA GLY A 525 -8.45 -1.62 -25.31
C GLY A 525 -7.93 -2.74 -24.43
N GLY A 526 -8.74 -3.17 -23.46
CA GLY A 526 -8.35 -4.17 -22.48
C GLY A 526 -7.25 -3.67 -21.54
N SER A 527 -6.28 -4.54 -21.25
CA SER A 527 -5.13 -4.28 -20.37
C SER A 527 -3.95 -3.60 -21.06
N SER A 528 -4.03 -3.34 -22.36
CA SER A 528 -2.97 -2.61 -23.07
C SER A 528 -2.95 -1.13 -22.64
N PRO A 529 -1.77 -0.53 -22.43
CA PRO A 529 -1.66 0.86 -22.00
C PRO A 529 -2.25 1.82 -23.04
N ALA A 530 -2.70 3.00 -22.61
CA ALA A 530 -3.13 4.07 -23.49
C ALA A 530 -1.98 4.53 -24.39
N GLN A 531 -2.29 4.77 -25.65
CA GLN A 531 -1.38 5.40 -26.62
C GLN A 531 -2.10 6.59 -27.22
N TRP A 532 -1.61 7.79 -26.92
CA TRP A 532 -2.23 9.03 -27.35
C TRP A 532 -1.73 9.44 -28.74
N GLU A 533 -2.66 9.66 -29.65
CA GLU A 533 -2.40 10.19 -31.00
C GLU A 533 -3.12 11.52 -31.18
N ASP A 534 -2.46 12.48 -31.84
CA ASP A 534 -3.08 13.75 -32.21
C ASP A 534 -3.93 13.57 -33.48
N ILE A 535 -5.24 13.72 -33.34
CA ILE A 535 -6.21 13.59 -34.43
C ILE A 535 -6.78 14.96 -34.87
N THR A 536 -6.18 16.06 -34.40
CA THR A 536 -6.54 17.42 -34.79
C THR A 536 -6.46 17.58 -36.31
N GLY A 537 -7.49 18.18 -36.92
CA GLY A 537 -7.61 18.33 -38.38
C GLY A 537 -8.22 17.14 -39.12
N THR A 538 -8.28 15.93 -38.52
CA THR A 538 -9.05 14.81 -39.10
C THR A 538 -10.52 14.85 -38.71
N THR A 539 -10.82 15.48 -37.57
CA THR A 539 -12.16 15.57 -36.99
C THR A 539 -12.52 17.03 -36.80
N GLN A 540 -13.63 17.46 -37.40
CA GLN A 540 -14.08 18.85 -37.28
C GLN A 540 -14.58 19.15 -35.86
N LEU A 541 -14.01 20.18 -35.24
CA LEU A 541 -14.41 20.67 -33.93
C LEU A 541 -15.43 21.81 -34.07
N THR A 542 -16.55 21.71 -33.35
CA THR A 542 -17.58 22.75 -33.26
C THR A 542 -17.57 23.36 -31.87
N PHE A 543 -17.35 24.68 -31.78
CA PHE A 543 -17.26 25.41 -30.52
C PHE A 543 -18.63 25.97 -30.14
N THR A 544 -19.14 25.62 -28.96
CA THR A 544 -20.40 26.13 -28.42
C THR A 544 -20.14 26.70 -27.03
N GLY A 545 -19.97 28.01 -26.94
CA GLY A 545 -19.61 28.67 -25.68
C GLY A 545 -18.26 28.19 -25.17
N GLU A 546 -18.25 27.51 -24.03
CA GLU A 546 -17.05 26.92 -23.44
C GLU A 546 -16.88 25.41 -23.72
N ASP A 547 -17.73 24.81 -24.54
CA ASP A 547 -17.70 23.38 -24.88
C ASP A 547 -17.27 23.15 -26.32
N VAL A 548 -16.64 22.00 -26.57
CA VAL A 548 -16.30 21.51 -27.91
C VAL A 548 -17.11 20.27 -28.21
N SER A 549 -17.80 20.30 -29.35
CA SER A 549 -18.53 19.16 -29.90
C SER A 549 -17.82 18.62 -31.13
N PHE A 550 -17.69 17.31 -31.22
CA PHE A 550 -17.15 16.62 -32.39
C PHE A 550 -17.81 15.26 -32.58
N THR A 551 -17.59 14.64 -33.74
CA THR A 551 -18.18 13.35 -34.05
C THR A 551 -17.14 12.25 -34.19
N THR A 552 -17.48 11.04 -33.77
CA THR A 552 -16.62 9.85 -33.90
C THR A 552 -17.44 8.62 -34.28
N THR A 553 -16.84 7.70 -35.04
CA THR A 553 -17.46 6.41 -35.38
C THR A 553 -16.90 5.25 -34.55
N VAL A 554 -15.94 5.52 -33.65
CA VAL A 554 -15.26 4.49 -32.85
C VAL A 554 -15.31 4.87 -31.36
N SER A 555 -15.54 3.88 -30.51
CA SER A 555 -15.41 4.02 -29.06
C SER A 555 -13.93 3.96 -28.63
N ALA A 556 -13.49 5.04 -27.98
CA ALA A 556 -12.09 5.29 -27.63
C ALA A 556 -12.02 6.23 -26.41
N ARG A 557 -10.80 6.54 -25.97
CA ARG A 557 -10.53 7.64 -25.05
C ARG A 557 -10.28 8.92 -25.85
N PHE A 558 -10.86 10.03 -25.41
CA PHE A 558 -10.70 11.35 -26.02
C PHE A 558 -10.25 12.36 -24.97
N TRP A 559 -9.38 13.27 -25.38
CA TRP A 559 -8.84 14.27 -24.48
C TRP A 559 -8.49 15.55 -25.22
N LEU A 560 -8.90 16.70 -24.68
CA LEU A 560 -8.51 18.01 -25.20
C LEU A 560 -7.32 18.52 -24.41
N MET A 561 -6.31 18.99 -25.13
CA MET A 561 -5.13 19.62 -24.56
C MET A 561 -4.90 20.95 -25.26
N ASP A 562 -4.82 22.03 -24.50
CA ASP A 562 -4.35 23.32 -25.01
C ASP A 562 -2.86 23.47 -24.70
N THR A 563 -2.04 23.56 -25.74
CA THR A 563 -0.59 23.67 -25.62
C THR A 563 0.01 24.57 -26.68
N GLN A 564 1.04 25.31 -26.29
CA GLN A 564 1.83 26.14 -27.21
C GLN A 564 2.77 25.33 -28.10
N THR A 565 3.06 24.08 -27.73
CA THR A 565 3.98 23.18 -28.43
C THR A 565 3.23 21.98 -29.01
N PRO A 566 2.43 22.18 -30.07
CA PRO A 566 1.49 21.17 -30.56
C PRO A 566 2.16 19.88 -31.05
N ARG A 567 3.38 19.97 -31.57
CA ARG A 567 4.15 18.81 -32.05
C ARG A 567 4.42 17.76 -30.97
N ASN A 568 4.45 18.19 -29.70
CA ASN A 568 4.76 17.31 -28.57
C ASN A 568 3.50 16.93 -27.77
N ALA A 569 2.30 17.30 -28.23
CA ALA A 569 1.06 17.16 -27.47
C ALA A 569 0.80 15.71 -27.02
N ALA A 570 0.99 14.74 -27.91
CA ALA A 570 0.85 13.32 -27.60
C ALA A 570 1.82 12.83 -26.51
N ALA A 571 3.09 13.26 -26.56
CA ALA A 571 4.09 12.89 -25.56
C ALA A 571 3.80 13.54 -24.19
N MET A 572 3.46 14.83 -24.18
CA MET A 572 3.06 15.54 -22.95
C MET A 572 1.82 14.90 -22.32
N ALA A 573 0.84 14.53 -23.14
CA ALA A 573 -0.35 13.82 -22.69
C ALA A 573 -0.01 12.46 -22.09
N GLN A 574 0.90 11.70 -22.69
CA GLN A 574 1.32 10.42 -22.13
C GLN A 574 1.94 10.57 -20.73
N GLU A 575 2.80 11.57 -20.53
CA GLU A 575 3.41 11.84 -19.22
C GLU A 575 2.36 12.23 -18.16
N VAL A 576 1.48 13.18 -18.50
CA VAL A 576 0.40 13.60 -17.60
C VAL A 576 -0.55 12.44 -17.29
N TYR A 577 -0.88 11.63 -18.31
CA TYR A 577 -1.74 10.47 -18.15
C TYR A 577 -1.13 9.42 -17.22
N ASN A 578 0.15 9.12 -17.37
CA ASN A 578 0.85 8.15 -16.52
C ASN A 578 0.83 8.55 -15.04
N GLU A 579 1.00 9.84 -14.72
CA GLU A 579 0.90 10.34 -13.35
C GLU A 579 -0.58 10.32 -12.87
N ALA A 580 -1.53 10.73 -13.72
CA ALA A 580 -2.94 10.78 -13.38
C ALA A 580 -3.57 9.39 -13.10
N ILE A 581 -3.04 8.31 -13.70
CA ILE A 581 -3.48 6.93 -13.43
C ILE A 581 -2.76 6.28 -12.24
N ALA A 582 -1.59 6.78 -11.83
CA ALA A 582 -0.80 6.21 -10.73
C ALA A 582 -1.37 6.60 -9.35
N ASP A 583 -2.01 7.76 -9.29
CA ASP A 583 -2.34 8.48 -8.06
C ASP A 583 -3.66 8.01 -7.42
N ASN A 584 -3.73 6.71 -7.09
CA ASN A 584 -4.95 6.00 -6.67
C ASN A 584 -5.12 5.83 -5.16
N PHE A 585 -4.10 6.16 -4.37
CA PHE A 585 -4.02 5.79 -2.95
C PHE A 585 -3.87 7.00 -2.04
N VAL A 586 -4.57 6.96 -0.91
CA VAL A 586 -4.32 7.87 0.20
C VAL A 586 -3.29 7.20 1.10
N PHE A 587 -2.05 7.68 1.07
CA PHE A 587 -1.08 7.37 2.12
C PHE A 587 -1.35 8.34 3.28
N SER A 588 -1.59 7.83 4.48
CA SER A 588 -1.55 8.72 5.65
C SER A 588 -0.11 9.16 5.85
N VAL A 589 0.09 10.47 5.85
CA VAL A 589 1.29 11.12 6.39
C VAL A 589 1.46 10.73 7.85
#